data_AF-A0A6B3CA66-F1
#
_entry.id   AF-A0A6B3CA66-F1
#
_cell.length_a   1.000
_cell.length_b   1.000
_cell.length_c   1.000
_cell.angle_alpha   90.00
_cell.angle_beta   90.00
_cell.angle_gamma   90.00
#
_symmetry.space_group_name_H-M   'P 1'
#
loop_
_entity.id
_entity.type
_entity.pdbx_description
1 polymer ?
#
loop_
_entity_poly.entity_id
_entity_poly.type
_entity_poly.pdbx_seq_one_letter_code
_entity_poly.pdbx_strand_id
1 'polypeptide(L)'
;GGSVLALERLGHPGGAAVSTRPFVGLDARLSRYSYLVSLLPAKIVRDLGLRFAVRRRTVSSYTPVERAGRPGGLLVGGGETRTRESFARLTGSGQEYERWRAFCGTTAEVARKVFPTLTEPVPTRAELR
;
A
#
# COMPACT_ATOMS: atom_id res chain seq x y z
N GLY A 1 -18.27 14.57 26.96
CA GLY A 1 -17.06 14.43 26.12
C GLY A 1 -15.84 14.39 27.02
N GLY A 2 -14.83 13.61 26.67
CA GLY A 2 -13.55 13.62 27.39
C GLY A 2 -12.68 14.82 26.98
N SER A 3 -11.84 15.30 27.91
CA SER A 3 -10.76 16.23 27.57
C SER A 3 -9.59 15.45 26.96
N VAL A 4 -9.02 15.94 25.87
CA VAL A 4 -7.91 15.30 25.15
C VAL A 4 -6.78 16.29 24.97
N LEU A 5 -5.56 15.91 25.37
CA LEU A 5 -4.32 16.62 25.08
C LEU A 5 -3.55 15.89 23.98
N ALA A 6 -3.25 16.58 22.88
CA ALA A 6 -2.41 16.07 21.80
C ALA A 6 -1.06 16.80 21.80
N LEU A 7 0.03 16.05 21.87
CA LEU A 7 1.40 16.58 21.85
C LEU A 7 2.09 16.16 20.53
N GLU A 8 2.57 17.15 19.78
CA GLU A 8 3.30 16.95 18.53
C GLU A 8 4.62 17.73 18.62
N ARG A 9 5.71 17.10 18.18
CA ARG A 9 7.06 17.69 18.23
C ARG A 9 7.31 18.61 17.03
N LEU A 10 6.74 18.29 15.87
CA LEU A 10 6.89 19.09 14.65
C LEU A 10 6.04 20.36 14.71
N GLY A 11 6.41 21.36 13.90
CA GLY A 11 5.63 22.60 13.74
C GLY A 11 4.30 22.42 13.02
N HIS A 12 3.89 21.20 12.70
CA HIS A 12 2.61 20.90 12.07
C HIS A 12 2.14 19.48 12.45
N PRO A 13 0.82 19.24 12.54
CA PRO A 13 0.28 17.90 12.72
C PRO A 13 0.42 17.07 11.43
N GLY A 14 0.10 15.78 11.54
CA GLY A 14 -0.10 14.89 10.39
C GLY A 14 1.05 13.95 10.06
N GLY A 15 2.22 14.09 10.70
CA GLY A 15 3.33 13.13 10.61
C GLY A 15 3.64 12.63 9.19
N ALA A 16 3.50 11.32 8.97
CA ALA A 16 3.72 10.64 7.68
C ALA A 16 2.63 10.93 6.63
N ALA A 17 1.44 11.39 7.03
CA ALA A 17 0.31 11.60 6.14
C ALA A 17 0.34 12.96 5.40
N VAL A 18 1.33 13.82 5.70
CA VAL A 18 1.44 15.13 5.04
C VAL A 18 2.04 15.05 3.66
N SER A 19 1.62 15.98 2.80
CA SER A 19 2.23 16.17 1.50
C SER A 19 3.42 17.13 1.58
N THR A 20 4.47 16.85 0.82
CA THR A 20 5.71 17.61 0.75
C THR A 20 6.06 17.90 -0.71
N ARG A 21 6.99 18.83 -0.95
CA ARG A 21 7.59 19.06 -2.27
C ARG A 21 9.03 18.52 -2.23
N PRO A 22 9.24 17.21 -2.47
CA PRO A 22 10.56 16.61 -2.29
C PRO A 22 11.55 16.96 -3.41
N PHE A 23 11.05 17.46 -4.54
CA PHE A 23 11.86 17.74 -5.73
C PHE A 23 12.00 19.25 -5.95
N VAL A 24 13.23 19.75 -5.88
CA VAL A 24 13.54 21.16 -6.16
C VAL A 24 13.23 21.45 -7.64
N GLY A 25 12.56 22.57 -7.91
CA GLY A 25 12.24 23.00 -9.28
C GLY A 25 11.06 22.29 -9.93
N LEU A 26 10.45 21.28 -9.29
CA LEU A 26 9.21 20.67 -9.75
C LEU A 26 8.05 21.04 -8.82
N ASP A 27 6.94 21.53 -9.37
CA ASP A 27 5.70 21.72 -8.61
C ASP A 27 4.96 20.39 -8.42
N ALA A 28 5.61 19.48 -7.71
CA ALA A 28 5.08 18.17 -7.36
C ALA A 28 4.85 18.10 -5.85
N ARG A 29 3.58 18.14 -5.44
CA ARG A 29 3.17 17.98 -4.04
C ARG A 29 2.77 16.53 -3.77
N LEU A 30 3.62 15.79 -3.06
CA LEU A 30 3.50 14.35 -2.86
C LEU A 30 3.29 13.99 -1.39
N SER A 31 2.30 13.15 -1.11
CA SER A 31 2.18 12.50 0.21
C SER A 31 3.34 11.52 0.39
N ARG A 32 4.16 11.73 1.45
CA ARG A 32 5.36 10.92 1.73
C ARG A 32 5.03 9.43 1.84
N TYR A 33 3.85 9.10 2.36
CA TYR A 33 3.35 7.74 2.49
C TYR A 33 1.96 7.60 1.86
N SER A 34 1.86 8.00 0.59
CA SER A 34 0.60 7.95 -0.17
C SER A 34 -0.10 6.58 -0.15
N TYR A 35 0.66 5.48 -0.03
CA TYR A 35 0.10 4.14 0.10
C TYR A 35 -0.64 3.94 1.44
N LEU A 36 -0.19 4.54 2.54
CA LEU A 36 -0.90 4.46 3.83
C LEU A 36 -2.22 5.22 3.77
N VAL A 37 -2.23 6.36 3.08
CA VAL A 37 -3.46 7.14 2.85
C VAL A 37 -4.47 6.33 2.05
N SER A 38 -4.02 5.49 1.10
CA SER A 38 -4.91 4.59 0.36
C SER A 38 -5.58 3.50 1.21
N LEU A 39 -5.10 3.28 2.44
CA LEU A 39 -5.64 2.33 3.41
C LEU A 39 -6.50 3.01 4.49
N LEU A 40 -6.97 4.24 4.26
CA LEU A 40 -7.83 4.95 5.22
C LEU A 40 -9.18 4.21 5.39
N PRO A 41 -9.58 3.80 6.61
CA PRO A 41 -10.85 3.12 6.83
C PRO A 41 -12.06 3.95 6.40
N ALA A 42 -13.04 3.31 5.75
CA ALA A 42 -14.26 3.96 5.27
C ALA A 42 -15.08 4.59 6.41
N LYS A 43 -15.02 4.01 7.62
CA LYS A 43 -15.65 4.59 8.82
C LYS A 43 -15.11 5.98 9.12
N ILE A 44 -13.79 6.19 9.09
CA ILE A 44 -13.18 7.51 9.34
C ILE A 44 -13.60 8.52 8.28
N VAL A 45 -13.62 8.13 7.01
CA VAL A 45 -14.06 8.99 5.90
C VAL A 45 -15.50 9.45 6.11
N ARG A 46 -16.39 8.53 6.47
CA ARG A 46 -17.81 8.82 6.71
C ARG A 46 -18.02 9.66 7.96
N ASP A 47 -17.46 9.24 9.09
CA ASP A 47 -17.72 9.85 10.40
C ASP A 47 -17.17 11.29 10.47
N LEU A 48 -16.11 11.60 9.72
CA LEU A 48 -15.54 12.95 9.59
C LEU A 48 -16.03 13.73 8.36
N GLY A 49 -16.89 13.14 7.52
CA GLY A 49 -17.41 13.79 6.30
C GLY A 49 -16.33 14.17 5.28
N LEU A 50 -15.28 13.35 5.13
CA LEU A 50 -14.14 13.68 4.28
C LEU A 50 -14.48 13.51 2.79
N ARG A 51 -14.08 14.50 1.97
CA ARG A 51 -14.02 14.34 0.52
C ARG A 51 -12.72 13.65 0.14
N PHE A 52 -12.78 12.32 0.03
CA PHE A 52 -11.60 11.49 -0.18
C PHE A 52 -11.69 10.72 -1.51
N ALA A 53 -10.60 10.74 -2.28
CA ALA A 53 -10.48 9.98 -3.52
C ALA A 53 -9.07 9.44 -3.69
N VAL A 54 -8.97 8.18 -4.10
CA VAL A 54 -7.71 7.55 -4.50
C VAL A 54 -7.53 7.58 -6.01
N ARG A 55 -6.28 7.47 -6.46
CA ARG A 55 -5.92 7.29 -7.87
C ARG A 55 -5.12 6.01 -8.00
N ARG A 56 -5.41 5.23 -9.05
CA ARG A 56 -4.70 3.99 -9.32
C ARG A 56 -3.31 4.31 -9.86
N ARG A 57 -2.29 3.65 -9.30
CA ARG A 57 -0.95 3.61 -9.90
C ARG A 57 -0.87 2.46 -10.89
N THR A 58 -0.28 2.72 -12.06
CA THR A 58 -0.09 1.69 -13.09
C THR A 58 0.97 0.67 -12.66
N VAL A 59 2.05 1.13 -12.04
CA VAL A 59 3.15 0.29 -11.55
C VAL A 59 3.03 0.10 -10.05
N SER A 60 3.05 -1.15 -9.59
CA SER A 60 3.04 -1.48 -8.16
C SER A 60 4.46 -1.45 -7.59
N SER A 61 5.38 -2.19 -8.20
CA SER A 61 6.77 -2.27 -7.79
C SER A 61 7.67 -2.67 -8.95
N TYR A 62 8.95 -2.33 -8.84
CA TYR A 62 10.02 -2.87 -9.65
C TYR A 62 11.14 -3.31 -8.72
N THR A 63 11.51 -4.60 -8.78
CA THR A 63 12.61 -5.16 -7.99
C THR A 63 13.79 -5.40 -8.93
N PRO A 64 14.87 -4.60 -8.86
CA PRO A 64 16.08 -4.83 -9.63
C PRO A 64 16.70 -6.18 -9.25
N VAL A 65 17.22 -6.90 -10.24
CA VAL A 65 17.90 -8.20 -10.06
C VAL A 65 19.07 -8.32 -11.01
N GLU A 66 20.10 -9.06 -10.61
CA GLU A 66 21.16 -9.51 -11.50
C GLU A 66 21.15 -11.04 -11.52
N ARG A 67 21.11 -11.64 -12.71
CA ARG A 67 21.16 -13.11 -12.88
C ARG A 67 22.16 -13.46 -13.95
N ALA A 68 23.13 -14.33 -13.62
CA ALA A 68 24.20 -14.73 -14.52
C ALA A 68 24.91 -13.53 -15.19
N GLY A 69 25.22 -12.49 -14.39
CA GLY A 69 25.88 -11.27 -14.87
C GLY A 69 25.02 -10.37 -15.76
N ARG A 70 23.72 -10.66 -15.92
CA ARG A 70 22.79 -9.83 -16.71
C ARG A 70 21.88 -9.02 -15.78
N PRO A 71 21.88 -7.68 -15.87
CA PRO A 71 20.97 -6.85 -15.09
C PRO A 71 19.54 -6.95 -15.66
N GLY A 72 18.57 -6.87 -14.76
CA GLY A 72 17.15 -6.88 -15.11
C GLY A 72 16.27 -6.54 -13.90
N GLY A 73 15.02 -6.96 -13.93
CA GLY A 73 14.14 -6.81 -12.77
C GLY A 73 12.77 -7.44 -12.93
N LEU A 74 12.09 -7.60 -11.79
CA LEU A 74 10.70 -8.01 -11.70
C LEU A 74 9.81 -6.75 -11.66
N LEU A 75 9.04 -6.53 -12.71
CA LEU A 75 8.02 -5.50 -12.76
C LEU A 75 6.66 -6.07 -12.40
N VAL A 76 6.05 -5.55 -11.34
CA VAL A 76 4.66 -5.83 -10.97
C VAL A 76 3.82 -4.59 -11.28
N GLY A 77 2.89 -4.72 -12.22
CA GLY A 77 2.02 -3.63 -12.67
C GLY A 77 1.94 -3.51 -14.19
N GLY A 78 1.14 -2.55 -14.65
CA GLY A 78 0.82 -2.36 -16.07
C GLY A 78 -0.12 -3.42 -16.62
N GLY A 79 -0.91 -4.05 -15.75
CA GLY A 79 -1.85 -5.12 -16.11
C GLY A 79 -1.33 -6.53 -15.78
N GLU A 80 -2.24 -7.49 -15.83
CA GLU A 80 -1.97 -8.91 -15.55
C GLU A 80 -0.97 -9.49 -16.54
N THR A 81 -1.17 -9.27 -17.85
CA THR A 81 -0.29 -9.77 -18.91
C THR A 81 1.16 -9.34 -18.70
N ARG A 82 1.40 -8.04 -18.50
CA ARG A 82 2.74 -7.49 -18.30
C ARG A 82 3.41 -8.02 -17.03
N THR A 83 2.63 -8.20 -15.96
CA THR A 83 3.14 -8.77 -14.71
C THR A 83 3.55 -10.22 -14.93
N ARG A 84 2.67 -11.05 -15.52
CA ARG A 84 2.94 -12.46 -15.83
C ARG A 84 4.16 -12.64 -16.73
N GLU A 85 4.30 -11.82 -17.77
CA GLU A 85 5.48 -11.80 -18.64
C GLU A 85 6.75 -11.43 -17.88
N SER A 86 6.67 -10.49 -16.93
CA SER A 86 7.84 -10.13 -16.13
C SER A 86 8.29 -11.25 -15.20
N PHE A 87 7.36 -12.03 -14.65
CA PHE A 87 7.69 -13.25 -13.93
C PHE A 87 8.35 -14.27 -14.85
N ALA A 88 7.71 -14.59 -15.99
CA ALA A 88 8.22 -15.57 -16.94
C ALA A 88 9.62 -15.23 -17.45
N ARG A 89 9.89 -13.96 -17.77
CA ARG A 89 11.22 -13.48 -18.19
C ARG A 89 12.28 -13.65 -17.10
N LEU A 90 11.90 -13.50 -15.82
CA LEU A 90 12.84 -13.61 -14.71
C LEU A 90 13.09 -15.07 -14.29
N THR A 91 12.02 -15.87 -14.21
CA THR A 91 12.05 -17.22 -13.62
C THR A 91 12.04 -18.35 -14.64
N GLY A 92 11.88 -18.02 -15.93
CA GLY A 92 11.82 -18.98 -17.03
C GLY A 92 10.45 -19.65 -17.21
N SER A 93 9.45 -19.36 -16.36
CA SER A 93 8.10 -19.92 -16.50
C SER A 93 7.02 -19.10 -15.80
N GLY A 94 5.75 -19.40 -16.08
CA GLY A 94 4.61 -18.79 -15.40
C GLY A 94 4.34 -19.32 -13.97
N GLN A 95 5.04 -20.35 -13.50
CA GLN A 95 4.71 -21.02 -12.23
C GLN A 95 4.84 -20.09 -11.02
N GLU A 96 5.89 -19.27 -10.98
CA GLU A 96 6.12 -18.34 -9.89
C GLU A 96 5.09 -17.19 -9.85
N TYR A 97 4.51 -16.83 -11.01
CA TYR A 97 3.38 -15.89 -11.04
C TYR A 97 2.14 -16.48 -10.34
N GLU A 98 1.82 -17.75 -10.61
CA GLU A 98 0.68 -18.42 -9.97
C GLU A 98 0.89 -18.59 -8.46
N ARG A 99 2.10 -18.95 -8.03
CA ARG A 99 2.45 -19.02 -6.60
C ARG A 99 2.33 -17.66 -5.91
N TRP A 100 2.83 -16.62 -6.56
CA TRP A 100 2.72 -15.25 -6.06
C TRP A 100 1.25 -14.81 -5.95
N ARG A 101 0.43 -15.11 -6.96
CA ARG A 101 -1.03 -14.86 -6.95
C ARG A 101 -1.71 -15.58 -5.80
N ALA A 102 -1.43 -16.86 -5.59
CA ALA A 102 -2.00 -17.64 -4.49
C ALA A 102 -1.61 -17.04 -3.12
N PHE A 103 -0.33 -16.70 -2.93
CA PHE A 103 0.16 -16.07 -1.71
C PHE A 103 -0.50 -14.71 -1.41
N CYS A 104 -0.58 -13.84 -2.42
CA CYS A 104 -1.28 -12.57 -2.29
C CYS A 104 -2.77 -12.75 -2.03
N GLY A 105 -3.39 -13.78 -2.64
CA GLY A 105 -4.77 -14.18 -2.37
C GLY A 105 -4.99 -14.50 -0.90
N THR A 106 -4.17 -15.37 -0.30
CA THR A 106 -4.24 -15.72 1.13
C THR A 106 -4.13 -14.49 2.03
N THR A 107 -3.19 -13.59 1.72
CA THR A 107 -3.01 -12.35 2.50
C THR A 107 -4.24 -11.44 2.37
N ALA A 108 -4.85 -11.38 1.18
CA ALA A 108 -6.07 -10.60 0.96
C ALA A 108 -7.28 -11.16 1.73
N GLU A 109 -7.36 -12.47 1.96
CA GLU A 109 -8.42 -13.06 2.79
C GLU A 109 -8.32 -12.62 4.24
N VAL A 110 -7.11 -12.66 4.80
CA VAL A 110 -6.85 -12.19 6.16
C VAL A 110 -7.15 -10.69 6.25
N ALA A 111 -6.65 -9.90 5.31
CA ALA A 111 -6.89 -8.47 5.27
C ALA A 111 -8.39 -8.13 5.24
N ARG A 112 -9.22 -8.85 4.47
CA ARG A 112 -10.68 -8.62 4.43
C ARG A 112 -11.35 -8.80 5.79
N LYS A 113 -10.88 -9.74 6.61
CA LYS A 113 -11.45 -10.00 7.95
C LYS A 113 -10.92 -9.04 9.01
N VAL A 114 -9.63 -8.69 8.94
CA VAL A 114 -8.97 -7.86 9.96
C VAL A 114 -9.19 -6.37 9.72
N PHE A 115 -9.22 -5.91 8.46
CA PHE A 115 -9.26 -4.48 8.15
C PHE A 115 -10.46 -3.74 8.78
N PRO A 116 -11.68 -4.30 8.85
CA PRO A 116 -12.81 -3.64 9.53
C PRO A 116 -12.59 -3.41 11.03
N THR A 117 -11.73 -4.19 11.70
CA THR A 117 -11.51 -4.07 13.15
C THR A 117 -10.50 -2.97 13.52
N LEU A 118 -9.84 -2.34 12.53
CA LEU A 118 -8.83 -1.30 12.77
C LEU A 118 -9.37 -0.03 13.44
N THR A 119 -10.70 0.16 13.42
CA THR A 119 -11.38 1.28 14.06
C THR A 119 -12.17 0.88 15.30
N GLU A 120 -12.06 -0.39 15.71
CA GLU A 120 -12.72 -0.96 16.88
C GLU A 120 -11.68 -1.23 17.97
N PRO A 121 -12.09 -1.53 19.22
CA PRO A 121 -11.18 -2.04 20.23
C PRO A 121 -10.40 -3.25 19.71
N VAL A 122 -9.12 -3.36 20.10
CA VAL A 122 -8.23 -4.42 19.59
C VAL A 122 -8.80 -5.79 19.96
N PRO A 123 -9.19 -6.62 18.97
CA PRO A 123 -9.79 -7.91 19.25
C PRO A 123 -8.74 -8.91 19.73
N THR A 124 -9.18 -9.84 20.55
CA THR A 124 -8.41 -11.01 20.97
C THR A 124 -8.24 -12.00 19.81
N ARG A 125 -7.31 -12.94 19.97
CA ARG A 125 -7.13 -14.03 19.01
C ARG A 125 -8.39 -14.88 18.82
N ALA A 126 -9.18 -15.08 19.87
CA ALA A 126 -10.41 -15.88 19.80
C ALA A 126 -11.49 -15.18 18.98
N GLU A 127 -11.57 -13.85 19.07
CA GLU A 127 -12.53 -13.02 18.32
C GLU A 127 -12.17 -12.86 16.83
N LEU A 128 -10.90 -13.08 16.45
CA LEU A 128 -10.44 -13.02 15.06
C LEU A 128 -10.49 -14.35 14.29
N ARG A 129 -10.79 -15.47 14.95
CA ARG A 129 -10.80 -16.80 14.33
C ARG A 129 -12.00 -17.00 13.39
#